data_AF-A0A140DC63-F1
#
_entry.id   AF-A0A140DC63-F1
#
_cell.length_a   1.000
_cell.length_b   1.000
_cell.length_c   1.000
_cell.angle_alpha   90.00
_cell.angle_beta   90.00
_cell.angle_gamma   90.00
#
_symmetry.space_group_name_H-M   'P 1'
#
loop_
_entity.id
_entity.type
_entity.pdbx_description
1 polymer ?
#
loop_
_entity_poly.entity_id
_entity_poly.type
_entity_poly.pdbx_seq_one_letter_code
_entity_poly.pdbx_strand_id
1 'polypeptide(L)'
;AVNDPVCLKLAEDRWWISIADSDLLLWVKGIANGYRLDVLVDEPDISPLGVQGPKADELMARVFGDAVRDIRFFRFGMFDFEGRSMAVARSGYSKQGGFEIYV
;
A
#
# COMPACT_ATOMS: atom_id res chain seq x y z
N ALA A 1 14.00 16.77 3.78
CA ALA A 1 13.57 15.37 4.02
C ALA A 1 13.56 14.66 2.67
N VAL A 2 13.85 13.37 2.60
CA VAL A 2 13.88 12.62 1.33
C VAL A 2 12.45 12.34 0.85
N ASN A 3 11.58 11.83 1.73
CA ASN A 3 10.16 11.57 1.45
C ASN A 3 9.42 11.32 2.79
N ASP A 4 8.11 11.12 2.75
CA ASP A 4 7.23 10.74 3.86
C ASP A 4 6.37 9.51 3.50
N PRO A 5 7.00 8.33 3.32
CA PRO A 5 6.34 7.19 2.72
C PRO A 5 5.35 6.49 3.67
N VAL A 6 4.36 5.82 3.07
CA VAL A 6 3.56 4.78 3.73
C VAL A 6 4.16 3.43 3.37
N CYS A 7 4.32 2.55 4.37
CA CYS A 7 4.91 1.22 4.18
C CYS A 7 3.91 0.12 4.52
N LEU A 8 3.83 -0.91 3.67
CA LEU A 8 3.05 -2.13 3.89
C LEU A 8 4.02 -3.29 4.16
N LYS A 9 3.95 -3.89 5.36
CA LYS A 9 4.68 -5.12 5.69
C LYS A 9 3.86 -6.32 5.25
N LEU A 10 4.16 -6.84 4.06
CA LEU A 10 3.42 -7.95 3.43
C LEU A 10 3.76 -9.30 4.03
N ALA A 11 5.02 -9.49 4.42
CA ALA A 11 5.53 -10.68 5.07
C ALA A 11 6.62 -10.30 6.08
N GLU A 12 7.24 -11.28 6.74
CA GLU A 12 8.33 -11.01 7.67
C GLU A 12 9.54 -10.37 6.99
N ASP A 13 9.73 -10.64 5.71
CA ASP A 13 10.88 -10.29 4.86
C ASP A 13 10.48 -9.45 3.63
N ARG A 14 9.22 -9.01 3.53
CA ARG A 14 8.70 -8.29 2.36
C ARG A 14 7.94 -7.03 2.74
N TRP A 15 8.33 -5.93 2.13
CA TRP A 15 7.68 -4.63 2.29
C TRP A 15 7.43 -3.98 0.94
N TRP A 16 6.32 -3.25 0.84
CA TRP A 16 6.14 -2.19 -0.16
C TRP A 16 6.26 -0.83 0.52
N ILE A 17 6.85 0.11 -0.20
CA ILE A 17 7.08 1.48 0.24
C ILE A 17 6.48 2.39 -0.83
N SER A 18 5.43 3.14 -0.49
CA SER A 18 4.85 4.14 -1.38
C SER A 18 5.77 5.36 -1.41
N ILE A 19 6.42 5.59 -2.54
CA ILE A 19 7.37 6.69 -2.75
C ILE A 19 6.70 7.84 -3.53
N ALA A 20 7.01 9.10 -3.20
CA ALA A 20 6.55 10.22 -4.01
C ALA A 20 7.41 10.45 -5.27
N ASP A 21 8.66 9.98 -5.27
CA ASP A 21 9.62 10.09 -6.36
C ASP A 21 10.74 9.03 -6.26
N SER A 22 11.62 9.00 -7.27
CA SER A 22 12.73 8.07 -7.33
C SER A 22 13.86 8.35 -6.33
N ASP A 23 13.89 9.52 -5.66
CA ASP A 23 14.97 9.85 -4.72
C ASP A 23 14.96 8.89 -3.52
N LEU A 24 13.78 8.53 -3.03
CA LEU A 24 13.64 7.54 -1.97
C LEU A 24 14.09 6.14 -2.43
N LEU A 25 13.75 5.73 -3.65
CA LEU A 25 14.20 4.45 -4.22
C LEU A 25 15.74 4.39 -4.27
N LEU A 26 16.37 5.44 -4.77
CA LEU A 26 17.83 5.54 -4.83
C LEU A 26 18.46 5.56 -3.44
N TRP A 27 17.84 6.25 -2.47
CA TRP A 27 18.27 6.26 -1.08
C TRP A 27 18.24 4.85 -0.46
N VAL A 28 17.14 4.11 -0.61
CA VAL A 28 17.01 2.73 -0.11
C VAL A 28 18.08 1.81 -0.74
N LYS A 29 18.27 1.90 -2.06
CA LYS A 29 19.33 1.16 -2.77
C LYS A 29 20.72 1.49 -2.24
N GLY A 30 20.99 2.77 -1.95
CA GLY A 30 22.24 3.23 -1.37
C GLY A 30 22.51 2.62 0.02
N ILE A 31 21.49 2.59 0.89
CA ILE A 31 21.59 1.96 2.22
C ILE A 31 21.84 0.46 2.10
N ALA A 32 21.06 -0.25 1.27
CA ALA A 32 21.23 -1.69 1.06
C ALA A 32 22.65 -2.04 0.59
N ASN A 33 23.17 -1.30 -0.39
CA ASN A 33 24.52 -1.50 -0.90
C ASN A 33 25.60 -1.11 0.12
N GLY A 34 25.44 0.03 0.81
CA GLY A 34 26.42 0.53 1.78
C GLY A 34 26.61 -0.39 2.99
N TYR A 35 25.52 -1.02 3.46
CA TYR A 35 25.54 -1.99 4.55
C TYR A 35 25.68 -3.44 4.10
N ARG A 36 25.75 -3.71 2.79
CA ARG A 36 25.80 -5.06 2.20
C ARG A 36 24.65 -5.95 2.69
N LEU A 37 23.44 -5.38 2.74
CA LEU A 37 22.24 -6.11 3.12
C LEU A 37 21.86 -7.10 2.02
N ASP A 38 21.43 -8.30 2.40
CA ASP A 38 20.87 -9.29 1.49
C ASP A 38 19.38 -8.99 1.26
N VAL A 39 19.11 -8.02 0.36
CA VAL A 39 17.75 -7.55 0.06
C VAL A 39 17.64 -7.15 -1.40
N LEU A 40 16.53 -7.51 -2.04
CA LEU A 40 16.16 -7.01 -3.36
C LEU A 40 15.38 -5.70 -3.22
N VAL A 41 15.77 -4.68 -3.98
CA VAL A 41 15.09 -3.37 -4.02
C VAL A 41 14.75 -3.03 -5.47
N ASP A 42 13.48 -3.17 -5.81
CA ASP A 42 12.93 -2.87 -7.13
C ASP A 42 11.61 -2.09 -7.04
N GLU A 43 11.13 -1.64 -8.21
CA GLU A 43 9.81 -1.07 -8.36
C GLU A 43 8.89 -2.20 -8.87
N PRO A 44 7.96 -2.69 -8.04
CA PRO A 44 7.05 -3.76 -8.46
C PRO A 44 6.03 -3.22 -9.47
N ASP A 45 5.49 -4.10 -10.32
CA ASP A 45 4.38 -3.78 -11.24
C ASP A 45 3.06 -3.67 -10.47
N ILE A 46 2.95 -2.60 -9.67
CA ILE A 46 1.84 -2.37 -8.73
C ILE A 46 1.50 -0.89 -8.74
N SER A 47 0.21 -0.61 -8.92
CA SER A 47 -0.29 0.76 -8.96
C SER A 47 -1.35 0.99 -7.87
N PRO A 48 -1.13 1.90 -6.90
CA PRO A 48 -2.15 2.24 -5.92
C PRO A 48 -3.34 2.96 -6.56
N LEU A 49 -4.55 2.45 -6.35
CA LEU A 49 -5.81 3.07 -6.69
C LEU A 49 -6.52 3.59 -5.43
N GLY A 50 -6.63 4.92 -5.31
CA GLY A 50 -7.31 5.57 -4.20
C GLY A 50 -8.83 5.60 -4.37
N VAL A 51 -9.57 5.12 -3.37
CA VAL A 51 -11.03 5.23 -3.25
C VAL A 51 -11.36 6.06 -2.02
N GLN A 52 -11.82 7.30 -2.22
CA GLN A 52 -11.88 8.30 -1.15
C GLN A 52 -13.25 9.00 -1.10
N GLY A 53 -13.69 9.37 0.10
CA GLY A 53 -14.92 10.13 0.31
C GLY A 53 -15.99 9.41 1.13
N PRO A 54 -17.14 10.05 1.37
CA PRO A 54 -18.12 9.63 2.37
C PRO A 54 -18.83 8.30 2.04
N LYS A 55 -18.70 7.83 0.79
CA LYS A 55 -19.27 6.55 0.31
C LYS A 55 -18.21 5.49 0.04
N ALA A 56 -16.95 5.71 0.41
CA ALA A 56 -15.87 4.76 0.17
C ALA A 56 -16.18 3.40 0.80
N ASP A 57 -16.69 3.37 2.03
CA ASP A 57 -17.03 2.14 2.75
C ASP A 57 -18.17 1.34 2.09
N GLU A 58 -19.13 2.05 1.50
CA GLU A 58 -20.22 1.43 0.75
C GLU A 58 -19.72 0.84 -0.57
N LEU A 59 -18.93 1.61 -1.33
CA LEU A 59 -18.36 1.17 -2.59
C LEU A 59 -17.41 -0.02 -2.40
N MET A 60 -16.49 0.06 -1.44
CA MET A 60 -15.51 -0.99 -1.20
C MET A 60 -16.19 -2.29 -0.73
N ALA A 61 -17.22 -2.20 0.10
CA ALA A 61 -17.97 -3.39 0.51
C ALA A 61 -18.74 -4.05 -0.66
N ARG A 62 -19.20 -3.27 -1.63
CA ARG A 62 -19.81 -3.83 -2.85
C ARG A 62 -18.81 -4.56 -3.75
N VAL A 63 -17.53 -4.19 -3.69
CA VAL A 63 -16.46 -4.76 -4.51
C VAL A 63 -15.80 -5.95 -3.84
N PHE A 64 -15.46 -5.83 -2.55
CA PHE A 64 -14.67 -6.82 -1.80
C PHE A 64 -15.43 -7.53 -0.67
N GLY A 65 -16.71 -7.20 -0.47
CA GLY A 65 -17.53 -7.70 0.64
C GLY A 65 -17.38 -6.89 1.93
N ASP A 66 -18.27 -7.14 2.90
CA ASP A 66 -18.35 -6.33 4.13
C ASP A 66 -17.10 -6.38 5.02
N ALA A 67 -16.30 -7.44 4.92
CA ALA A 67 -15.06 -7.60 5.69
C ALA A 67 -14.03 -6.47 5.45
N VAL A 68 -14.10 -5.77 4.31
CA VAL A 68 -13.23 -4.62 4.01
C VAL A 68 -13.45 -3.46 5.00
N ARG A 69 -14.63 -3.38 5.63
CA ARG A 69 -14.96 -2.34 6.61
C ARG A 69 -14.25 -2.54 7.95
N ASP A 70 -13.81 -3.76 8.25
CA ASP A 70 -13.11 -4.10 9.48
C ASP A 70 -11.63 -3.69 9.47
N ILE A 71 -11.11 -3.29 8.31
CA ILE A 71 -9.76 -2.76 8.16
C ILE A 71 -9.68 -1.46 8.95
N ARG A 72 -8.86 -1.46 10.01
CA ARG A 72 -8.63 -0.27 10.84
C ARG A 72 -7.71 0.72 10.11
N PHE A 73 -7.77 1.99 10.54
CA PHE A 73 -6.91 3.05 10.02
C PHE A 73 -5.43 2.65 10.03
N PHE A 74 -4.73 2.89 8.90
CA PHE A 74 -3.34 2.47 8.67
C PHE A 74 -3.10 0.96 8.85
N ARG A 75 -4.12 0.15 8.53
CA ARG A 75 -3.99 -1.29 8.34
C ARG A 75 -4.41 -1.66 6.92
N PHE A 76 -4.02 -2.85 6.51
CA PHE A 76 -4.45 -3.44 5.26
C PHE A 76 -4.85 -4.90 5.47
N GLY A 77 -5.58 -5.44 4.50
CA GLY A 77 -5.90 -6.87 4.41
C GLY A 77 -5.78 -7.35 2.96
N MET A 78 -5.78 -8.66 2.79
CA MET A 78 -5.82 -9.30 1.48
C MET A 78 -7.26 -9.67 1.14
N PHE A 79 -7.72 -9.30 -0.05
CA PHE A 79 -9.08 -9.56 -0.52
C PHE A 79 -9.04 -10.11 -1.94
N ASP A 80 -9.92 -11.05 -2.24
CA ASP A 80 -10.05 -11.60 -3.58
C ASP A 80 -10.95 -10.71 -4.45
N PHE A 81 -10.48 -10.42 -5.66
CA PHE A 81 -11.26 -9.77 -6.71
C PHE A 81 -10.94 -10.42 -8.05
N GLU A 82 -11.96 -10.99 -8.71
CA GLU A 82 -11.82 -11.69 -10.00
C GLU A 82 -10.70 -12.75 -10.01
N GLY A 83 -10.51 -13.47 -8.89
CA GLY A 83 -9.49 -14.51 -8.75
C GLY A 83 -8.08 -14.00 -8.47
N ARG A 84 -7.91 -12.70 -8.21
CA ARG A 84 -6.64 -12.09 -7.79
C ARG A 84 -6.72 -11.65 -6.33
N SER A 85 -5.69 -11.98 -5.56
CA SER A 85 -5.55 -11.49 -4.19
C SER A 85 -4.93 -10.09 -4.22
N MET A 86 -5.68 -9.08 -3.77
CA MET A 86 -5.29 -7.68 -3.76
C MET A 86 -5.10 -7.19 -2.33
N ALA A 87 -4.05 -6.39 -2.10
CA ALA A 87 -3.91 -5.68 -0.83
C ALA A 87 -4.83 -4.45 -0.84
N VAL A 88 -5.66 -4.33 0.19
CA VAL A 88 -6.55 -3.17 0.40
C VAL A 88 -6.18 -2.53 1.72
N ALA A 89 -5.74 -1.28 1.69
CA ALA A 89 -5.36 -0.52 2.88
C ALA A 89 -6.40 0.54 3.21
N ARG A 90 -6.67 0.77 4.49
CA ARG A 90 -7.43 1.94 4.95
C ARG A 90 -6.47 3.10 5.19
N SER A 91 -6.23 3.85 4.12
CA SER A 91 -5.36 5.01 4.03
C SER A 91 -5.93 6.01 3.01
N GLY A 92 -5.37 7.21 2.96
CA GLY A 92 -5.83 8.23 2.01
C GLY A 92 -5.45 9.65 2.37
N TYR A 93 -5.37 10.50 1.35
CA TYR A 93 -5.01 11.90 1.48
C TYR A 93 -6.21 12.86 1.62
N SER A 94 -7.44 12.36 1.38
CA SER A 94 -8.63 13.19 1.15
C SER A 94 -9.28 13.83 2.39
N LYS A 95 -8.75 13.61 3.60
CA LYS A 95 -9.38 13.93 4.91
C LYS A 95 -10.75 13.30 5.18
N GLN A 96 -11.43 12.73 4.17
CA GLN A 96 -12.78 12.17 4.28
C GLN A 96 -12.79 10.66 4.52
N GLY A 97 -11.62 10.07 4.77
CA GLY A 97 -11.46 8.62 4.84
C GLY A 97 -11.51 7.97 3.47
N GLY A 98 -11.10 6.71 3.43
CA GLY A 98 -11.04 5.95 2.19
C GLY A 98 -10.09 4.78 2.29
N PHE A 99 -9.79 4.23 1.12
CA PHE A 99 -8.94 3.09 0.94
C PHE A 99 -7.96 3.32 -0.21
N GLU A 100 -6.90 2.53 -0.22
CA GLU A 100 -6.00 2.34 -1.34
C GLU A 100 -5.99 0.86 -1.71
N ILE A 101 -6.23 0.55 -2.98
CA ILE A 101 -6.15 -0.79 -3.53
C ILE A 101 -4.82 -0.89 -4.28
N TYR A 102 -4.01 -1.89 -3.96
CA TYR A 102 -2.75 -2.15 -4.66
C TYR A 102 -3.04 -3.17 -5.75
N VAL A 103 -3.18 -2.69 -7.01
CA VAL A 103 -3.53 -3.51 -8.19
C VAL A 103 -2.31 -3.98 -8.97
#